data_AF-J9G6W2-F1
#
_entry.id   AF-J9G6W2-F1
#
_cell.length_a   1.000
_cell.length_b   1.000
_cell.length_c   1.000
_cell.angle_alpha   90.00
_cell.angle_beta   90.00
_cell.angle_gamma   90.00
#
_symmetry.space_group_name_H-M   'P 1'
#
loop_
_entity.id
_entity.type
_entity.pdbx_description
1 polymer ?
#
loop_
_entity_poly.entity_id
_entity_poly.type
_entity_poly.pdbx_seq_one_letter_code
_entity_poly.pdbx_strand_id
1 'polypeptide(L)'
;MDRKSDMRAITVAGPGHYSLPLYSLPDYSEFAEYGDFTASWIPSKLSDKPFKWTFECTGKVTENARYEISFIQVAGRDGLRIRNLKIWKRDELMAELPLDAVLHTDDGALVCPFEMKFFEAGTPFVVEVELCGDGGTDSSGYVFVRKVS
;
A
#
# COMPACT_ATOMS: atom_id res chain seq x y z
N MET A 1 -19.12 15.35 43.39
CA MET A 1 -19.48 14.86 42.04
C MET A 1 -18.60 15.65 41.09
N ASP A 2 -17.40 15.11 40.85
CA ASP A 2 -16.22 15.85 40.39
C ASP A 2 -16.18 15.90 38.86
N ARG A 3 -16.04 17.12 38.32
CA ARG A 3 -15.82 17.41 36.90
C ARG A 3 -14.40 17.99 36.80
N LYS A 4 -13.41 17.12 36.62
CA LYS A 4 -11.98 17.40 36.42
C LYS A 4 -11.48 16.38 35.37
N SER A 5 -10.73 16.68 34.33
CA SER A 5 -9.84 17.81 34.06
C SER A 5 -9.85 18.09 32.56
N ASP A 6 -10.33 19.27 32.20
CA ASP A 6 -9.98 19.96 30.97
C ASP A 6 -8.82 20.89 31.33
N MET A 7 -7.58 20.41 31.18
CA MET A 7 -6.38 21.23 31.36
C MET A 7 -5.21 20.59 30.62
N ARG A 8 -5.05 20.91 29.32
CA ARG A 8 -3.81 20.63 28.60
C ARG A 8 -2.79 21.68 29.03
N ALA A 9 -2.00 21.35 30.06
CA ALA A 9 -0.90 22.18 30.50
C ALA A 9 0.20 22.18 29.42
N ILE A 10 0.33 23.30 28.71
CA ILE A 10 1.56 23.62 27.97
C ILE A 10 2.62 23.93 29.02
N THR A 11 3.62 23.05 29.14
CA THR A 11 4.86 23.40 29.84
C THR A 11 5.79 24.01 28.80
N VAL A 12 5.89 25.34 28.79
CA VAL A 12 6.92 26.07 28.03
C VAL A 12 8.27 25.76 28.67
N ALA A 13 9.12 25.01 27.96
CA ALA A 13 10.53 24.88 28.29
C ALA A 13 11.34 25.68 27.26
N GLY A 14 11.92 26.81 27.71
CA GLY A 14 13.13 27.51 27.25
C GLY A 14 13.47 27.66 25.74
N PRO A 15 14.10 28.78 25.33
CA PRO A 15 14.49 28.99 23.94
C PRO A 15 15.66 28.05 23.57
N GLY A 16 15.41 27.10 22.67
CA GLY A 16 16.48 26.31 22.04
C GLY A 16 16.16 24.85 21.72
N HIS A 17 15.08 24.27 22.25
CA HIS A 17 14.73 22.87 21.99
C HIS A 17 13.52 22.77 21.07
N TYR A 18 13.78 22.44 19.80
CA TYR A 18 12.76 22.00 18.87
C TYR A 18 12.35 20.57 19.25
N SER A 19 11.14 20.39 19.77
CA SER A 19 10.52 19.08 19.83
C SER A 19 10.14 18.68 18.40
N LEU A 20 10.93 17.81 17.77
CA LEU A 20 10.47 17.08 16.59
C LEU A 20 9.16 16.38 16.99
N PRO A 21 8.05 16.56 16.27
CA PRO A 21 6.88 15.72 16.47
C PRO A 21 7.36 14.27 16.30
N LEU A 22 7.21 13.46 17.36
CA LEU A 22 7.36 12.02 17.25
C LEU A 22 6.21 11.54 16.37
N TYR A 23 6.44 11.55 15.05
CA TYR A 23 5.62 10.79 14.12
C TYR A 23 5.89 9.31 14.45
N SER A 24 5.04 8.72 15.28
CA SER A 24 4.93 7.28 15.35
C SER A 24 4.54 6.81 13.94
N LEU A 25 5.50 6.20 13.23
CA LEU A 25 5.22 5.52 11.97
C LEU A 25 4.11 4.48 12.25
N PRO A 26 3.12 4.33 11.36
CA PRO A 26 2.14 3.27 11.51
C PRO A 26 2.88 1.94 11.66
N ASP A 27 2.53 1.19 12.69
CA ASP A 27 3.13 -0.11 12.94
C ASP A 27 2.53 -1.13 11.97
N TYR A 28 3.33 -1.60 11.02
CA TYR A 28 2.94 -2.63 10.05
C TYR A 28 3.54 -4.00 10.42
N SER A 29 3.96 -4.20 11.67
CA SER A 29 4.62 -5.45 12.11
C SER A 29 3.75 -6.68 11.87
N GLU A 30 2.42 -6.56 11.90
CA GLU A 30 1.49 -7.65 11.58
C GLU A 30 1.59 -8.12 10.11
N PHE A 31 2.11 -7.27 9.22
CA PHE A 31 2.26 -7.55 7.79
C PHE A 31 3.73 -7.77 7.39
N ALA A 32 4.63 -7.97 8.36
CA ALA A 32 6.07 -8.12 8.10
C ALA A 32 6.38 -9.27 7.13
N GLU A 33 5.54 -10.32 7.09
CA GLU A 33 5.67 -11.44 6.15
C GLU A 33 5.48 -11.04 4.67
N TYR A 34 4.77 -9.93 4.42
CA TYR A 34 4.47 -9.41 3.08
C TYR A 34 5.48 -8.36 2.60
N GLY A 35 6.48 -8.06 3.44
CA GLY A 35 7.58 -7.17 3.12
C GLY A 35 7.27 -5.71 3.42
N ASP A 36 7.64 -4.85 2.49
CA ASP A 36 7.68 -3.42 2.68
C ASP A 36 6.36 -2.73 2.28
N PHE A 37 5.84 -1.87 3.17
CA PHE A 37 4.70 -1.02 2.84
C PHE A 37 5.02 -0.16 1.61
N THR A 38 4.10 -0.17 0.64
CA THR A 38 4.26 0.50 -0.64
C THR A 38 3.14 1.50 -0.90
N ALA A 39 1.88 1.09 -0.72
CA ALA A 39 0.74 1.95 -0.96
C ALA A 39 -0.46 1.54 -0.12
N SER A 40 -1.48 2.41 -0.08
CA SER A 40 -2.75 2.13 0.59
C SER A 40 -3.91 2.68 -0.24
N TRP A 41 -5.03 1.98 -0.23
CA TRP A 41 -6.29 2.49 -0.76
C TRP A 41 -7.27 2.79 0.38
N ILE A 42 -8.16 3.72 0.11
CA ILE A 42 -9.24 4.14 1.01
C ILE A 42 -10.52 4.30 0.19
N PRO A 43 -11.72 4.24 0.80
CA PRO A 43 -12.98 4.25 0.06
C PRO A 43 -13.15 5.44 -0.87
N SER A 44 -12.67 6.62 -0.48
CA SER A 44 -12.77 7.85 -1.28
C SER A 44 -11.92 7.85 -2.56
N LYS A 45 -10.99 6.89 -2.71
CA LYS A 45 -10.19 6.68 -3.92
C LYS A 45 -10.75 5.57 -4.82
N LEU A 46 -11.79 4.86 -4.38
CA LEU A 46 -12.39 3.77 -5.12
C LEU A 46 -13.60 4.24 -5.93
N SER A 47 -13.92 3.48 -6.98
CA SER A 47 -15.12 3.64 -7.79
C SER A 47 -15.80 2.28 -7.98
N ASP A 48 -17.11 2.32 -8.16
CA ASP A 48 -17.97 1.23 -8.62
C ASP A 48 -17.68 0.79 -10.07
N LYS A 49 -16.88 1.58 -10.80
CA LYS A 49 -16.42 1.26 -12.14
C LYS A 49 -14.93 0.93 -12.13
N PRO A 50 -14.48 0.03 -13.02
CA PRO A 50 -13.07 -0.26 -13.17
C PRO A 50 -12.29 1.00 -13.52
N PHE A 51 -11.26 1.29 -12.74
CA PHE A 51 -10.34 2.40 -12.97
C PHE A 51 -8.89 1.94 -12.76
N LYS A 52 -7.97 2.62 -13.45
CA LYS A 52 -6.54 2.37 -13.29
C LYS A 52 -6.04 3.11 -12.05
N TRP A 53 -5.50 2.35 -11.11
CA TRP A 53 -4.78 2.87 -9.96
C TRP A 53 -3.28 2.64 -10.14
N THR A 54 -2.52 3.69 -9.89
CA THR A 54 -1.08 3.71 -10.12
C THR A 54 -0.36 4.13 -8.86
N PHE A 55 0.68 3.39 -8.47
CA PHE A 55 1.50 3.71 -7.30
C PHE A 55 2.97 3.40 -7.55
N GLU A 56 3.85 4.15 -6.90
CA GLU A 56 5.30 4.02 -7.03
C GLU A 56 5.86 2.95 -6.08
N CYS A 57 6.75 2.09 -6.58
CA CYS A 57 7.44 1.06 -5.80
C CYS A 57 8.98 1.22 -5.85
N THR A 58 9.46 2.40 -6.23
CA THR A 58 10.89 2.75 -6.24
C THR A 58 11.51 2.50 -4.87
N GLY A 59 12.68 1.85 -4.86
CA GLY A 59 13.38 1.48 -3.63
C GLY A 59 12.85 0.22 -2.95
N LYS A 60 11.70 -0.33 -3.37
CA LYS A 60 11.22 -1.67 -2.95
C LYS A 60 11.65 -2.75 -3.94
N VAL A 61 11.78 -2.38 -5.21
CA VAL A 61 12.47 -3.17 -6.23
C VAL A 61 13.89 -2.62 -6.37
N THR A 62 14.88 -3.40 -5.93
CA THR A 62 16.29 -2.94 -5.81
C THR A 62 17.28 -3.68 -6.69
N GLU A 63 16.88 -4.80 -7.29
CA GLU A 63 17.72 -5.62 -8.16
C GLU A 63 16.89 -6.57 -9.03
N ASN A 64 17.58 -7.26 -9.95
CA ASN A 64 17.01 -8.35 -10.73
C ASN A 64 16.73 -9.54 -9.83
N ALA A 65 15.46 -9.80 -9.58
CA ALA A 65 15.00 -10.78 -8.62
C ALA A 65 13.53 -11.11 -8.83
N ARG A 66 13.07 -12.14 -8.12
CA ARG A 66 11.65 -12.43 -8.00
C ARG A 66 11.06 -11.65 -6.84
N TYR A 67 9.93 -11.00 -7.09
CA TYR A 67 9.20 -10.21 -6.11
C TYR A 67 7.75 -10.66 -6.03
N GLU A 68 7.10 -10.26 -4.95
CA GLU A 68 5.67 -10.46 -4.70
C GLU A 68 5.03 -9.13 -4.31
N ILE A 69 3.90 -8.81 -4.94
CA ILE A 69 3.02 -7.71 -4.53
C ILE A 69 1.84 -8.32 -3.78
N SER A 70 1.63 -7.90 -2.54
CA SER A 70 0.55 -8.41 -1.69
C SER A 70 -0.48 -7.32 -1.47
N PHE A 71 -1.75 -7.61 -1.78
CA PHE A 71 -2.89 -6.74 -1.47
C PHE A 71 -3.63 -7.31 -0.27
N ILE A 72 -3.89 -6.46 0.73
CA ILE A 72 -4.53 -6.87 1.98
C ILE A 72 -5.64 -5.88 2.30
N GLN A 73 -6.88 -6.35 2.31
CA GLN A 73 -8.01 -5.55 2.76
C GLN A 73 -8.07 -5.60 4.29
N VAL A 74 -8.01 -4.44 4.95
CA VAL A 74 -7.97 -4.36 6.42
C VAL A 74 -9.28 -3.86 7.02
N ALA A 75 -10.08 -3.13 6.24
CA ALA A 75 -11.39 -2.67 6.67
C ALA A 75 -12.29 -2.37 5.47
N GLY A 76 -13.59 -2.35 5.72
CA GLY A 76 -14.62 -2.19 4.70
C GLY A 76 -15.54 -3.39 4.62
N ARG A 77 -16.75 -3.17 4.11
CA ARG A 77 -17.78 -4.20 3.94
C ARG A 77 -17.82 -4.77 2.53
N ASP A 78 -17.36 -3.99 1.56
CA ASP A 78 -17.40 -4.35 0.15
C ASP A 78 -16.08 -5.01 -0.26
N GLY A 79 -16.14 -5.86 -1.28
CA GLY A 79 -14.92 -6.47 -1.84
C GLY A 79 -14.18 -5.48 -2.72
N LEU A 80 -12.87 -5.69 -2.89
CA LEU A 80 -12.08 -5.02 -3.90
C LEU A 80 -11.76 -5.99 -5.03
N ARG A 81 -12.29 -5.73 -6.23
CA ARG A 81 -11.89 -6.44 -7.43
C ARG A 81 -10.60 -5.85 -7.99
N ILE A 82 -9.58 -6.69 -8.13
CA ILE A 82 -8.24 -6.34 -8.58
C ILE A 82 -7.98 -7.07 -9.90
N ARG A 83 -7.59 -6.33 -10.93
CA ARG A 83 -7.37 -6.87 -12.27
C ARG A 83 -6.14 -6.31 -12.96
N ASN A 84 -5.61 -7.07 -13.92
CA ASN A 84 -4.59 -6.62 -14.88
C ASN A 84 -3.44 -5.82 -14.26
N LEU A 85 -2.64 -6.46 -13.41
CA LEU A 85 -1.50 -5.80 -12.80
C LEU A 85 -0.35 -5.68 -13.81
N LYS A 86 0.18 -4.48 -13.94
CA LYS A 86 1.29 -4.13 -14.84
C LYS A 86 2.37 -3.41 -14.07
N ILE A 87 3.62 -3.69 -14.42
CA ILE A 87 4.79 -3.07 -13.81
C ILE A 87 5.54 -2.32 -14.90
N TRP A 88 5.78 -1.05 -14.66
CA TRP A 88 6.37 -0.12 -15.61
C TRP A 88 7.69 0.43 -15.07
N LYS A 89 8.63 0.67 -15.98
CA LYS A 89 9.92 1.32 -15.74
C LYS A 89 10.12 2.38 -16.82
N ARG A 90 10.06 3.68 -16.50
CA ARG A 90 10.15 4.80 -17.49
C ARG A 90 9.31 4.53 -18.76
N ASP A 91 8.02 4.25 -18.58
CA ASP A 91 7.06 3.94 -19.65
C ASP A 91 7.30 2.63 -20.44
N GLU A 92 8.29 1.83 -20.03
CA GLU A 92 8.52 0.49 -20.57
C GLU A 92 7.82 -0.56 -19.69
N LEU A 93 7.03 -1.45 -20.32
CA LEU A 93 6.34 -2.52 -19.63
C LEU A 93 7.33 -3.63 -19.26
N MET A 94 7.58 -3.81 -17.96
CA MET A 94 8.49 -4.82 -17.42
C MET A 94 7.80 -6.16 -17.21
N ALA A 95 6.57 -6.13 -16.70
CA ALA A 95 5.79 -7.32 -16.42
C ALA A 95 4.30 -7.02 -16.55
N GLU A 96 3.54 -8.01 -17.01
CA GLU A 96 2.08 -8.01 -17.03
C GLU A 96 1.58 -9.31 -16.42
N LEU A 97 0.71 -9.17 -15.42
CA LEU A 97 0.08 -10.24 -14.69
C LEU A 97 -1.42 -10.15 -14.96
N PRO A 98 -1.96 -10.92 -15.91
CA PRO A 98 -3.39 -11.02 -16.10
C PRO A 98 -3.98 -11.71 -14.86
N LEU A 99 -4.83 -10.99 -14.13
CA LEU A 99 -5.56 -11.52 -12.99
C LEU A 99 -6.95 -10.89 -12.95
N ASP A 100 -7.89 -11.61 -12.34
CA ASP A 100 -9.20 -11.10 -11.95
C ASP A 100 -9.59 -11.78 -10.65
N ALA A 101 -9.44 -11.06 -9.54
CA ALA A 101 -9.69 -11.56 -8.20
C ALA A 101 -10.50 -10.55 -7.41
N VAL A 102 -11.40 -11.04 -6.55
CA VAL A 102 -12.08 -10.22 -5.55
C VAL A 102 -11.44 -10.52 -4.21
N LEU A 103 -11.02 -9.47 -3.52
CA LEU A 103 -10.42 -9.52 -2.19
C LEU A 103 -11.42 -8.99 -1.17
N HIS A 104 -11.67 -9.76 -0.12
CA HIS A 104 -12.41 -9.34 1.07
C HIS A 104 -11.49 -9.30 2.29
N THR A 105 -11.97 -8.65 3.36
CA THR A 105 -11.24 -8.54 4.63
C THR A 105 -10.88 -9.92 5.24
N ASP A 106 -11.69 -10.94 5.00
CA ASP A 106 -11.52 -12.28 5.58
C ASP A 106 -10.62 -13.20 4.74
N ASP A 107 -10.25 -12.81 3.51
CA ASP A 107 -9.50 -13.65 2.57
C ASP A 107 -7.98 -13.66 2.86
N GLY A 108 -7.51 -12.76 3.72
CA GLY A 108 -6.09 -12.53 3.98
C GLY A 108 -5.44 -11.69 2.88
N ALA A 109 -4.35 -12.19 2.29
CA ALA A 109 -3.54 -11.45 1.32
C ALA A 109 -3.64 -12.06 -0.09
N LEU A 110 -3.94 -11.24 -1.09
CA LEU A 110 -3.78 -11.60 -2.50
C LEU A 110 -2.33 -11.35 -2.91
N VAL A 111 -1.56 -12.43 -3.07
CA VAL A 111 -0.14 -12.39 -3.42
C VAL A 111 0.06 -12.59 -4.93
N CYS A 112 0.71 -11.63 -5.57
CA CYS A 112 0.96 -11.57 -7.00
C CYS A 112 2.47 -11.61 -7.29
N PRO A 113 3.05 -12.77 -7.70
CA PRO A 113 4.47 -12.89 -7.96
C PRO A 113 4.86 -12.35 -9.33
N PHE A 114 5.95 -11.60 -9.42
CA PHE A 114 6.54 -11.11 -10.67
C PHE A 114 8.06 -11.25 -10.69
N GLU A 115 8.66 -11.22 -11.88
CA GLU A 115 10.11 -11.32 -12.07
C GLU A 115 10.65 -10.03 -12.68
N MET A 116 11.69 -9.45 -12.07
CA MET A 116 12.38 -8.27 -12.57
C MET A 116 13.69 -8.70 -13.24
N LYS A 117 13.85 -8.45 -14.54
CA LYS A 117 15.02 -8.88 -15.33
C LYS A 117 15.93 -7.75 -15.80
N PHE A 118 15.45 -6.50 -15.79
CA PHE A 118 16.16 -5.34 -16.35
C PHE A 118 16.18 -4.15 -15.38
N PHE A 119 16.52 -4.43 -14.13
CA PHE A 119 16.70 -3.42 -13.09
C PHE A 119 17.79 -2.42 -13.46
N GLU A 120 17.54 -1.15 -13.13
CA GLU A 120 18.49 -0.05 -13.28
C GLU A 120 18.34 0.88 -12.09
N ALA A 121 19.43 1.07 -11.35
CA ALA A 121 19.45 1.95 -10.18
C ALA A 121 19.08 3.39 -10.57
N GLY A 122 18.33 4.08 -9.70
CA GLY A 122 17.89 5.45 -9.94
C GLY A 122 16.79 5.58 -11.00
N THR A 123 16.12 4.48 -11.37
CA THR A 123 14.96 4.49 -12.25
C THR A 123 13.68 4.30 -11.47
N PRO A 124 12.65 5.15 -11.67
CA PRO A 124 11.37 4.96 -10.99
C PRO A 124 10.65 3.72 -11.53
N PHE A 125 10.08 2.95 -10.60
CA PHE A 125 9.23 1.79 -10.90
C PHE A 125 7.80 2.09 -10.44
N VAL A 126 6.85 1.76 -11.31
CA VAL A 126 5.45 2.07 -11.12
C VAL A 126 4.62 0.82 -11.33
N VAL A 127 3.69 0.57 -10.42
CA VAL A 127 2.68 -0.48 -10.58
C VAL A 127 1.40 0.20 -11.04
N GLU A 128 0.83 -0.30 -12.13
CA GLU A 128 -0.52 0.01 -12.57
C GLU A 128 -1.38 -1.23 -12.30
N VAL A 129 -2.54 -1.04 -11.68
CA VAL A 129 -3.50 -2.11 -11.44
C VAL A 129 -4.90 -1.56 -11.67
N GLU A 130 -5.78 -2.37 -12.23
CA GLU A 130 -7.17 -2.00 -12.38
C GLU A 130 -7.94 -2.39 -11.12
N LEU A 131 -8.60 -1.42 -10.50
CA LEU A 131 -9.40 -1.61 -9.30
C LEU A 131 -10.86 -1.31 -9.59
N CYS A 132 -11.74 -2.05 -8.93
CA CYS A 132 -13.18 -1.79 -8.93
C CYS A 132 -13.75 -2.25 -7.59
N GLY A 133 -14.67 -1.46 -7.03
CA GLY A 133 -15.48 -1.92 -5.91
C GLY A 133 -16.36 -3.10 -6.32
N ASP A 134 -16.44 -4.14 -5.48
CA ASP A 134 -17.32 -5.29 -5.64
C ASP A 134 -18.44 -5.22 -4.60
N GLY A 135 -19.66 -4.88 -5.05
CA GLY A 135 -20.81 -4.61 -4.17
C GLY A 135 -20.87 -3.18 -3.60
N GLY A 136 -19.79 -2.41 -3.69
CA GLY A 136 -19.71 -1.00 -3.31
C GLY A 136 -18.25 -0.52 -3.19
N THR A 137 -18.03 0.67 -2.65
CA THR A 137 -16.68 1.28 -2.53
C THR A 137 -16.15 1.33 -1.10
N ASP A 138 -16.85 0.73 -0.14
CA ASP A 138 -16.45 0.67 1.26
C ASP A 138 -15.37 -0.41 1.45
N SER A 139 -14.16 -0.12 0.96
CA SER A 139 -12.95 -0.96 1.10
C SER A 139 -11.70 -0.10 1.34
N SER A 140 -10.83 -0.58 2.22
CA SER A 140 -9.55 0.02 2.56
C SER A 140 -8.51 -1.06 2.85
N GLY A 141 -7.25 -0.75 2.56
CA GLY A 141 -6.20 -1.73 2.69
C GLY A 141 -4.84 -1.24 2.26
N TYR A 142 -3.90 -2.18 2.30
CA TYR A 142 -2.49 -1.93 2.15
C TYR A 142 -1.91 -2.81 1.05
N VAL A 143 -0.87 -2.28 0.42
CA VAL A 143 -0.06 -2.95 -0.59
C VAL A 143 1.35 -3.06 -0.07
N PHE A 144 1.88 -4.27 -0.09
CA PHE A 144 3.24 -4.58 0.30
C PHE A 144 4.01 -5.19 -0.86
N VAL A 145 5.33 -4.96 -0.88
CA VAL A 145 6.24 -5.57 -1.85
C VAL A 145 7.34 -6.30 -1.10
N ARG A 146 7.57 -7.55 -1.48
CA ARG A 146 8.64 -8.39 -0.91
C ARG A 146 9.52 -8.97 -1.99
N LYS A 147 10.82 -9.01 -1.74
CA LYS A 147 11.77 -9.80 -2.52
C LYS A 147 11.74 -11.26 -2.04
N VAL A 148 11.59 -12.20 -2.96
CA VAL A 148 11.49 -13.65 -2.66
C VAL A 148 12.84 -14.34 -2.82
N SER A 149 13.59 -14.00 -3.87
CA SER A 149 14.89 -14.59 -4.22
C SER A 149 15.72 -13.62 -5.03
#